data_AF-A0A1M4V3F8-F1
#
_entry.id   AF-A0A1M4V3F8-F1
#
_cell.length_a   1.000
_cell.length_b   1.000
_cell.length_c   1.000
_cell.angle_alpha   90.00
_cell.angle_beta   90.00
_cell.angle_gamma   90.00
#
_symmetry.space_group_name_H-M   'P 1'
#
loop_
_entity.id
_entity.type
_entity.pdbx_description
1 polymer ?
#
loop_
_entity_poly.entity_id
_entity_poly.type
_entity_poly.pdbx_seq_one_letter_code
_entity_poly.pdbx_strand_id
1 'polypeptide(L)'
;MKNYITLIVFIMLVKCAFSQSISNSLFLVVDKKTDSITRGSKDSTNFKYFHTNEKKNWGISLSHIYVSGADQNNFRYLLPNEMIPELERKGNLEDIKPFMTKLNNYNNKEVSQFFSKHYSYYYEYLHKSRKKTYKRYNIFIIFKSDLNKTFVPCYEMSLIQTRITEI
;
A
#
# COMPACT_ATOMS: atom_id res chain seq x y z
N MET A 1 15.24 35.11 23.25
CA MET A 1 13.88 34.53 23.21
C MET A 1 13.27 34.44 21.81
N LYS A 2 13.27 35.49 20.98
CA LYS A 2 12.69 35.43 19.62
C LYS A 2 13.26 34.31 18.73
N ASN A 3 14.57 34.08 18.75
CA ASN A 3 15.22 33.06 17.92
C ASN A 3 14.86 31.60 18.32
N TYR A 4 14.49 31.36 19.58
CA TYR A 4 14.06 30.03 20.05
C TYR A 4 12.63 29.71 19.60
N ILE A 5 11.75 30.71 19.54
CA ILE A 5 10.37 30.55 19.04
C ILE A 5 10.40 30.21 17.55
N THR A 6 11.25 30.89 16.77
CA THR A 6 11.41 30.61 15.33
C THR A 6 11.94 29.19 15.08
N LEU A 7 12.89 28.72 15.90
CA LEU A 7 13.42 27.35 15.79
C LEU A 7 12.36 26.29 16.14
N ILE A 8 11.57 26.50 17.18
CA ILE A 8 10.48 25.58 17.57
C ILE A 8 9.40 25.51 16.49
N VAL A 9 9.02 26.66 15.92
CA VAL A 9 8.06 26.72 14.81
C VAL A 9 8.60 26.02 13.57
N PHE A 10 9.89 26.19 13.25
CA PHE A 10 10.52 25.51 12.12
C PHE A 10 10.57 23.98 12.32
N ILE A 11 10.91 23.50 13.53
CA ILE A 11 10.90 22.06 13.85
C ILE A 11 9.49 21.46 13.78
N MET A 12 8.47 22.20 14.23
CA MET A 12 7.06 21.78 14.11
C MET A 12 6.61 21.68 12.64
N LEU A 13 6.98 22.64 11.80
CA LEU A 13 6.62 22.65 10.37
C LEU A 13 7.28 21.50 9.59
N VAL A 14 8.54 21.17 9.91
CA VAL A 14 9.24 20.04 9.29
C VAL A 14 8.55 18.72 9.66
N LYS A 15 8.09 18.54 10.90
CA LYS A 15 7.34 17.33 11.31
C LYS A 15 6.01 17.16 10.58
N CYS A 16 5.32 18.26 10.24
CA CYS A 16 4.04 18.20 9.53
C CYS A 16 4.18 17.77 8.07
N ALA A 17 5.26 18.16 7.38
CA ALA A 17 5.46 17.83 5.97
C ALA A 17 5.70 16.33 5.73
N PHE A 18 6.39 15.64 6.64
CA PHE A 18 6.59 14.19 6.58
C PHE A 18 5.31 13.39 6.91
N SER A 19 4.27 14.03 7.45
CA SER A 19 3.07 13.35 7.94
C SER A 19 2.04 13.02 6.85
N GLN A 20 1.95 13.78 5.75
CA GLN A 20 0.88 13.61 4.76
C GLN A 20 1.08 12.42 3.82
N SER A 21 2.34 12.08 3.48
CA SER A 21 2.64 10.92 2.63
C SER A 21 2.42 9.59 3.38
N ILE A 22 2.76 9.57 4.68
CA ILE A 22 2.64 8.38 5.51
C ILE A 22 1.18 8.16 5.95
N SER A 23 0.42 9.23 6.26
CA SER A 23 -0.96 9.10 6.75
C SER A 23 -1.91 8.41 5.77
N ASN A 24 -1.65 8.54 4.46
CA ASN A 24 -2.49 7.98 3.40
C ASN A 24 -1.92 6.67 2.82
N SER A 25 -0.98 6.03 3.52
CA SER A 25 -0.38 4.77 3.09
C SER A 25 -0.89 3.60 3.94
N LEU A 26 -1.25 2.50 3.30
CA LEU A 26 -1.64 1.26 3.96
C LEU A 26 -0.49 0.25 3.82
N PHE A 27 -0.01 -0.28 4.93
CA PHE A 27 1.00 -1.33 4.99
C PHE A 27 0.33 -2.61 5.51
N LEU A 28 0.31 -3.64 4.67
CA LEU A 28 -0.27 -4.94 4.98
C LEU A 28 0.84 -5.93 5.28
N VAL A 29 0.87 -6.44 6.51
CA VAL A 29 1.80 -7.49 6.92
C VAL A 29 1.28 -8.83 6.43
N VAL A 30 2.16 -9.59 5.79
CA VAL A 30 1.84 -10.90 5.22
C VAL A 30 2.86 -11.95 5.65
N ASP A 31 2.37 -13.10 6.07
CA ASP A 31 3.18 -14.28 6.33
C ASP A 31 3.17 -15.21 5.11
N LYS A 32 4.34 -15.35 4.49
CA LYS A 32 4.57 -16.21 3.32
C LYS A 32 4.16 -17.67 3.53
N LYS A 33 4.11 -18.15 4.78
CA LYS A 33 3.77 -19.54 5.09
C LYS A 33 2.27 -19.77 5.16
N THR A 34 1.51 -18.77 5.58
CA THR A 34 0.10 -18.96 5.91
C THR A 34 -0.87 -18.22 5.00
N ASP A 35 -0.39 -17.22 4.27
CA ASP A 35 -1.24 -16.33 3.49
C ASP A 35 -1.18 -16.67 2.00
N SER A 36 -2.27 -16.38 1.29
CA SER A 36 -2.49 -16.72 -0.13
C SER A 36 -1.62 -15.89 -1.08
N ILE A 37 -0.29 -15.96 -0.93
CA ILE A 37 0.67 -15.32 -1.82
C ILE A 37 1.09 -16.30 -2.91
N THR A 38 0.80 -15.97 -4.17
CA THR A 38 1.34 -16.69 -5.32
C THR A 38 2.55 -15.93 -5.87
N ARG A 39 3.72 -16.58 -5.95
CA ARG A 39 4.91 -16.00 -6.62
C ARG A 39 4.81 -16.15 -8.15
N GLY A 40 5.28 -15.14 -8.88
CA GLY A 40 5.45 -15.20 -10.33
C GLY A 40 6.64 -16.07 -10.74
N SER A 41 6.58 -16.63 -11.96
CA SER A 41 7.44 -17.71 -12.43
C SER A 41 8.86 -17.32 -12.89
N LYS A 42 9.23 -16.02 -12.91
CA LYS A 42 10.54 -15.59 -13.42
C LYS A 42 11.32 -14.58 -12.55
N ASP A 43 10.65 -13.77 -11.73
CA ASP A 43 11.32 -12.78 -10.87
C ASP A 43 10.90 -12.95 -9.41
N SER A 44 11.88 -12.97 -8.51
CA SER A 44 11.69 -13.20 -7.07
C SER A 44 10.86 -12.13 -6.34
N THR A 45 10.59 -11.01 -7.02
CA THR A 45 9.78 -9.88 -6.54
C THR A 45 8.34 -9.94 -7.03
N ASN A 46 8.01 -10.76 -8.04
CA ASN A 46 6.65 -10.86 -8.54
C ASN A 46 5.79 -11.68 -7.60
N PHE A 47 4.75 -11.10 -7.04
CA PHE A 47 3.78 -11.84 -6.25
C PHE A 47 2.40 -11.21 -6.26
N LYS A 48 1.40 -12.04 -5.96
CA LYS A 48 -0.01 -11.64 -5.90
C LYS A 48 -0.66 -12.19 -4.63
N TYR A 49 -1.54 -11.38 -4.05
CA TYR A 49 -2.44 -11.80 -2.98
C TYR A 49 -3.87 -11.67 -3.48
N PHE A 50 -4.69 -12.68 -3.20
CA PHE A 50 -6.10 -12.70 -3.59
C PHE A 50 -6.99 -12.90 -2.38
N HIS A 51 -8.11 -12.17 -2.35
CA HIS A 51 -9.18 -12.34 -1.38
C HIS A 51 -10.53 -12.20 -2.07
N THR A 52 -11.47 -13.08 -1.72
CA THR A 52 -12.83 -13.07 -2.26
C THR A 52 -13.85 -13.01 -1.13
N ASN A 53 -14.94 -12.33 -1.40
CA ASN A 53 -16.14 -12.35 -0.59
C ASN A 53 -17.32 -12.76 -1.47
N GLU A 54 -17.53 -14.07 -1.55
CA GLU A 54 -18.60 -14.68 -2.35
C GLU A 54 -19.97 -14.18 -1.90
N LYS A 55 -20.20 -14.05 -0.59
CA LYS A 55 -21.49 -13.57 -0.04
C LYS A 55 -21.86 -12.15 -0.49
N LYS A 56 -20.87 -11.31 -0.82
CA LYS A 56 -21.07 -9.92 -1.26
C LYS A 56 -20.63 -9.68 -2.70
N ASN A 57 -20.34 -10.74 -3.46
CA ASN A 57 -20.00 -10.73 -4.88
C ASN A 57 -18.85 -9.79 -5.26
N TRP A 58 -17.76 -9.81 -4.51
CA TRP A 58 -16.57 -9.04 -4.86
C TRP A 58 -15.26 -9.78 -4.56
N GLY A 59 -14.22 -9.43 -5.32
CA GLY A 59 -12.86 -9.91 -5.14
C GLY A 59 -11.84 -8.77 -5.15
N ILE A 60 -10.74 -8.96 -4.43
CA ILE A 60 -9.57 -8.09 -4.41
C ILE A 60 -8.36 -8.89 -4.84
N SER A 61 -7.58 -8.32 -5.74
CA SER A 61 -6.24 -8.78 -6.11
C SER A 61 -5.25 -7.66 -5.87
N LEU A 62 -4.23 -7.95 -5.05
CA LEU A 62 -3.07 -7.10 -4.87
C LEU A 62 -1.92 -7.73 -5.63
N SER A 63 -1.27 -6.98 -6.52
CA SER A 63 -0.16 -7.50 -7.32
C SER A 63 1.04 -6.58 -7.32
N HIS A 64 2.21 -7.15 -7.06
CA HIS A 64 3.49 -6.51 -7.30
C HIS A 64 4.12 -7.19 -8.51
N ILE A 65 4.40 -6.39 -9.54
CA ILE A 65 4.95 -6.87 -10.81
C ILE A 65 6.17 -6.01 -11.13
N TYR A 66 7.33 -6.63 -11.05
CA TYR A 66 8.56 -6.24 -11.71
C TYR A 66 8.41 -6.43 -13.22
N VAL A 67 8.71 -5.37 -13.96
CA VAL A 67 8.69 -5.35 -15.42
C VAL A 67 10.08 -4.98 -15.90
N SER A 68 10.84 -5.95 -16.40
CA SER A 68 12.20 -5.73 -16.91
C SER A 68 12.24 -4.57 -17.92
N GLY A 69 13.13 -3.60 -17.69
CA GLY A 69 13.32 -2.43 -18.57
C GLY A 69 12.30 -1.29 -18.38
N ALA A 70 11.34 -1.42 -17.46
CA ALA A 70 10.47 -0.31 -17.05
C ALA A 70 11.06 0.46 -15.86
N ASP A 71 10.94 1.79 -15.84
CA ASP A 71 11.30 2.57 -14.65
C ASP A 71 10.24 2.47 -13.53
N GLN A 72 9.05 1.97 -13.87
CA GLN A 72 7.90 1.93 -12.96
C GLN A 72 7.80 0.55 -12.29
N ASN A 73 7.51 0.53 -10.98
CA ASN A 73 7.24 -0.67 -10.15
C ASN A 73 8.42 -1.63 -9.93
N ASN A 74 9.63 -1.26 -10.34
CA ASN A 74 10.82 -2.08 -10.17
C ASN A 74 11.61 -1.82 -8.88
N PHE A 75 11.18 -0.84 -8.10
CA PHE A 75 11.84 -0.45 -6.85
C PHE A 75 11.04 -0.92 -5.64
N ARG A 76 11.74 -1.40 -4.61
CA ARG A 76 11.16 -1.64 -3.28
C ARG A 76 11.42 -0.42 -2.41
N TYR A 77 10.39 0.04 -1.71
CA TYR A 77 10.54 1.09 -0.72
C TYR A 77 11.21 0.50 0.52
N LEU A 78 12.27 1.13 1.01
CA LEU A 78 12.99 0.69 2.21
C LEU A 78 12.60 1.59 3.38
N LEU A 79 11.75 1.07 4.27
CA LEU A 79 11.28 1.79 5.43
C LEU A 79 12.24 1.56 6.61
N PRO A 80 12.80 2.61 7.25
CA PRO A 80 13.54 2.45 8.49
C PRO A 80 12.69 1.74 9.55
N ASN A 81 13.26 0.74 10.22
CA ASN A 81 12.54 -0.06 11.21
C ASN A 81 11.89 0.76 12.33
N GLU A 82 12.56 1.85 12.73
CA GLU A 82 12.10 2.80 13.73
C GLU A 82 10.73 3.42 13.41
N MET A 83 10.30 3.38 12.14
CA MET A 83 8.99 3.89 11.72
C MET A 83 7.86 2.87 11.90
N ILE A 84 8.15 1.58 12.11
CA ILE A 84 7.13 0.53 12.27
C ILE A 84 6.17 0.84 13.45
N PRO A 85 6.67 1.16 14.67
CA PRO A 85 5.77 1.49 15.78
C PRO A 85 4.88 2.72 15.52
N GLU A 86 5.38 3.70 14.75
CA GLU A 86 4.63 4.89 14.39
C GLU A 86 3.51 4.57 13.38
N LEU A 87 3.75 3.64 12.45
CA LEU A 87 2.72 3.15 11.53
C LEU A 87 1.63 2.36 12.25
N GLU A 88 2.01 1.51 13.21
CA GLU A 88 1.07 0.78 14.07
C GLU A 88 0.20 1.76 14.88
N ARG A 89 0.84 2.73 15.55
CA ARG A 89 0.16 3.75 16.35
C ARG A 89 -0.87 4.56 15.55
N LYS A 90 -0.60 4.80 14.27
CA LYS A 90 -1.50 5.53 13.36
C LYS A 90 -2.56 4.64 12.69
N GLY A 91 -2.49 3.32 12.86
CA GLY A 91 -3.38 2.37 12.18
C GLY A 91 -3.09 2.23 10.68
N ASN A 92 -1.86 2.53 10.25
CA ASN A 92 -1.41 2.39 8.87
C ASN A 92 -0.76 1.02 8.62
N LEU A 93 -0.41 0.26 9.66
CA LEU A 93 0.12 -1.11 9.58
C LEU A 93 -0.91 -2.11 10.13
N GLU A 94 -1.36 -3.05 9.31
CA GLU A 94 -2.31 -4.09 9.70
C GLU A 94 -1.90 -5.46 9.14
N ASP A 95 -2.19 -6.55 9.86
CA ASP A 95 -2.10 -7.90 9.29
C ASP A 95 -3.15 -8.08 8.17
N ILE A 96 -2.74 -8.67 7.05
CA ILE A 96 -3.59 -8.73 5.85
C ILE A 96 -4.89 -9.51 6.08
N LYS A 97 -4.86 -10.60 6.85
CA LYS A 97 -6.01 -11.48 7.09
C LYS A 97 -7.10 -10.79 7.92
N PRO A 98 -6.81 -10.22 9.11
CA PRO A 98 -7.77 -9.41 9.86
C PRO A 98 -8.31 -8.25 9.03
N PHE A 99 -7.45 -7.55 8.29
CA PHE A 99 -7.86 -6.43 7.44
C PHE A 99 -8.87 -6.84 6.36
N MET A 100 -8.58 -7.92 5.60
CA MET A 100 -9.50 -8.43 4.58
C MET A 100 -10.80 -8.96 5.18
N THR A 101 -10.74 -9.53 6.39
CA THR A 101 -11.92 -9.98 7.15
C THR A 101 -12.81 -8.80 7.53
N LYS A 102 -12.22 -7.68 7.97
CA LYS A 102 -12.96 -6.42 8.26
C LYS A 102 -13.72 -5.93 7.03
N LEU A 103 -13.09 -6.01 5.84
CA LEU A 103 -13.73 -5.62 4.58
C LEU A 103 -14.88 -6.55 4.16
N ASN A 104 -15.00 -7.77 4.71
CA ASN A 104 -16.09 -8.68 4.34
C ASN A 104 -17.49 -8.17 4.69
N ASN A 105 -17.58 -7.19 5.58
CA ASN A 105 -18.83 -6.52 5.91
C ASN A 105 -19.29 -5.54 4.82
N TYR A 106 -18.40 -5.16 3.90
CA TYR A 106 -18.66 -4.18 2.86
C TYR A 106 -19.21 -4.85 1.59
N ASN A 107 -20.09 -4.13 0.91
CA ASN A 107 -20.47 -4.44 -0.46
C ASN A 107 -19.39 -3.92 -1.46
N ASN A 108 -19.51 -4.32 -2.73
CA ASN A 108 -18.55 -3.96 -3.78
C ASN A 108 -18.30 -2.44 -3.87
N LYS A 109 -19.35 -1.61 -3.79
CA LYS A 109 -19.22 -0.15 -3.86
C LYS A 109 -18.49 0.41 -2.64
N GLU A 110 -18.81 -0.08 -1.45
CA GLU A 110 -18.17 0.34 -0.19
C GLU A 110 -16.68 0.01 -0.19
N VAL A 111 -16.29 -1.17 -0.65
CA VAL A 111 -14.87 -1.56 -0.81
C VAL A 111 -14.15 -0.60 -1.77
N SER A 112 -14.76 -0.31 -2.93
CA SER A 112 -14.18 0.61 -3.91
C SER A 112 -14.00 2.02 -3.35
N GLN A 113 -15.01 2.52 -2.64
CA GLN A 113 -14.96 3.83 -1.99
C GLN A 113 -13.94 3.88 -0.87
N PHE A 114 -13.82 2.82 -0.08
CA PHE A 114 -12.84 2.70 1.00
C PHE A 114 -11.41 2.91 0.46
N PHE A 115 -10.98 2.13 -0.53
CA PHE A 115 -9.64 2.30 -1.09
C PHE A 115 -9.46 3.64 -1.81
N SER A 116 -10.49 4.09 -2.53
CA SER A 116 -10.41 5.34 -3.30
C SER A 116 -10.29 6.57 -2.41
N LYS A 117 -10.99 6.61 -1.28
CA LYS A 117 -10.98 7.78 -0.40
C LYS A 117 -9.76 7.85 0.50
N HIS A 118 -9.25 6.71 0.95
CA HIS A 118 -8.22 6.67 2.00
C HIS A 118 -6.80 6.45 1.48
N TYR A 119 -6.66 5.75 0.35
CA TYR A 119 -5.35 5.27 -0.09
C TYR A 119 -5.03 5.61 -1.54
N SER A 120 -5.87 6.37 -2.24
CA SER A 120 -5.59 6.71 -3.64
C SER A 120 -4.85 8.03 -3.81
N TYR A 121 -4.00 8.07 -4.83
CA TYR A 121 -3.36 9.28 -5.32
C TYR A 121 -3.37 9.28 -6.84
N TYR A 122 -3.20 10.46 -7.42
CA TYR A 122 -3.22 10.66 -8.86
C TYR A 122 -1.88 11.25 -9.28
N TYR A 123 -1.29 10.70 -10.33
CA TYR A 123 -0.13 11.31 -10.96
C TYR A 123 -0.45 11.64 -12.40
N GLU A 124 0.15 12.72 -12.86
CA GLU A 124 0.06 13.17 -14.23
C GLU A 124 1.33 12.76 -14.97
N TYR A 125 1.16 12.31 -16.20
CA TYR A 125 2.28 11.95 -17.07
C TYR A 125 1.97 12.28 -18.52
N LEU A 126 3.02 12.48 -19.31
CA LEU A 126 2.91 12.70 -20.75
C LEU A 126 3.06 11.36 -21.46
N HIS A 127 2.09 11.02 -22.30
CA HIS A 127 2.17 9.85 -23.17
C HIS A 127 1.84 10.26 -24.60
N LYS A 128 2.83 10.14 -25.50
CA LYS A 128 2.72 10.57 -26.91
C LYS A 128 2.22 12.01 -27.02
N SER A 129 2.85 12.91 -26.27
CA SER A 129 2.53 14.35 -26.20
C SER A 129 1.13 14.70 -25.70
N ARG A 130 0.37 13.72 -25.15
CA ARG A 130 -0.92 13.96 -24.49
C ARG A 130 -0.76 13.83 -22.99
N LYS A 131 -1.28 14.80 -22.24
CA LYS A 131 -1.39 14.75 -20.79
C LYS A 131 -2.39 13.67 -20.40
N LYS A 132 -1.96 12.76 -19.53
CA LYS A 132 -2.80 11.70 -18.96
C LYS A 132 -2.69 11.73 -17.45
N THR A 133 -3.77 11.34 -16.79
CA THR A 133 -3.82 11.14 -15.34
C THR A 133 -4.02 9.65 -15.07
N TYR A 134 -3.29 9.11 -14.11
CA TYR A 134 -3.47 7.74 -13.67
C TYR A 134 -3.63 7.69 -12.15
N LYS A 135 -4.58 6.87 -11.71
CA LYS A 135 -4.86 6.66 -10.29
C LYS A 135 -4.06 5.49 -9.77
N ARG A 136 -3.33 5.69 -8.68
CA ARG A 136 -2.59 4.67 -7.94
C ARG A 136 -3.12 4.57 -6.52
N TYR A 137 -2.65 3.55 -5.81
CA TYR A 137 -2.95 3.35 -4.41
C TYR A 137 -1.64 3.22 -3.63
N ASN A 138 -1.54 3.94 -2.51
CA ASN A 138 -0.44 3.82 -1.55
C ASN A 138 -0.67 2.57 -0.68
N ILE A 139 -0.70 1.39 -1.30
CA ILE A 139 -0.86 0.11 -0.61
C ILE A 139 0.46 -0.64 -0.74
N PHE A 140 1.02 -1.06 0.38
CA PHE A 140 2.28 -1.77 0.46
C PHE A 140 2.09 -3.11 1.15
N ILE A 141 2.83 -4.12 0.71
CA ILE A 141 2.99 -5.37 1.47
C ILE A 141 4.36 -5.38 2.14
N ILE A 142 4.38 -5.83 3.39
CA ILE A 142 5.58 -6.16 4.15
C ILE A 142 5.53 -7.65 4.50
N PHE A 143 6.63 -8.37 4.28
CA PHE A 143 6.69 -9.74 4.76
C PHE A 143 7.00 -9.76 6.24
N LYS A 144 6.24 -10.57 7.01
CA LYS A 144 6.42 -10.71 8.46
C LYS A 144 7.87 -11.06 8.85
N SER A 145 8.54 -11.88 8.03
CA SER A 145 9.97 -12.24 8.22
C SER A 145 10.94 -11.06 8.15
N ASP A 146 10.51 -9.94 7.56
CA ASP A 146 11.34 -8.78 7.29
C ASP A 146 11.14 -7.64 8.29
N LEU A 147 10.16 -7.76 9.20
CA LEU A 147 9.82 -6.72 10.18
C LEU A 147 10.94 -6.38 11.16
N ASN A 148 11.92 -7.27 11.36
CA ASN A 148 13.04 -7.04 12.28
C ASN A 148 14.30 -6.52 11.57
N LYS A 149 14.23 -6.24 10.26
CA LYS A 149 15.37 -5.70 9.50
C LYS A 149 15.51 -4.21 9.75
N THR A 150 16.75 -3.72 9.80
CA THR A 150 17.08 -2.28 9.93
C THR A 150 16.33 -1.42 8.90
N PHE A 151 16.24 -1.93 7.66
CA PHE A 151 15.39 -1.38 6.62
C PHE A 151 14.41 -2.46 6.16
N VAL A 152 13.13 -2.22 6.47
CA VAL A 152 12.02 -3.12 6.15
C VAL A 152 11.64 -2.91 4.68
N PRO A 153 11.73 -3.95 3.83
CA PRO A 153 11.27 -3.88 2.45
C PRO A 153 9.74 -3.79 2.37
N CYS A 154 9.26 -2.74 1.70
CA CYS A 154 7.86 -2.48 1.41
C CYS A 154 7.65 -2.57 -0.11
N TYR A 155 6.71 -3.41 -0.52
CA TYR A 155 6.40 -3.66 -1.93
C TYR A 155 5.11 -2.94 -2.29
N GLU A 156 5.18 -1.94 -3.16
CA GLU A 156 3.99 -1.23 -3.60
C GLU A 156 3.10 -2.15 -4.43
N MET A 157 1.79 -2.14 -4.15
CA MET A 157 0.82 -3.06 -4.71
C MET A 157 -0.11 -2.35 -5.68
N SER A 158 -0.30 -2.95 -6.85
CA SER A 158 -1.42 -2.64 -7.73
C SER A 158 -2.68 -3.31 -7.20
N LEU A 159 -3.73 -2.53 -6.96
CA LEU A 159 -5.05 -2.99 -6.52
C LEU A 159 -5.97 -3.19 -7.73
N ILE A 160 -6.49 -4.41 -7.88
CA ILE A 160 -7.57 -4.73 -8.81
C ILE A 160 -8.76 -5.23 -7.99
N GLN A 161 -9.89 -4.54 -8.13
CA GLN A 161 -11.15 -4.96 -7.57
C GLN A 161 -12.02 -5.55 -8.69
N THR A 162 -12.59 -6.73 -8.45
CA THR A 162 -13.47 -7.43 -9.38
C THR A 162 -14.83 -7.68 -8.76
N ARG A 163 -15.85 -7.79 -9.61
CA ARG A 163 -17.13 -8.39 -9.23
C ARG A 163 -17.02 -9.88 -9.50
N ILE A 164 -17.45 -10.69 -8.54
CA ILE A 164 -17.60 -12.13 -8.77
C ILE A 164 -18.93 -12.25 -9.53
N THR A 165 -18.85 -12.42 -10.84
CA THR A 165 -20.00 -12.82 -11.65
C THR A 165 -20.01 -14.34 -11.68
N GLU A 166 -21.10 -14.94 -11.23
CA GLU A 166 -21.38 -16.35 -11.50
C GLU A 166 -21.30 -16.55 -13.03
N ILE A 167 -20.50 -17.52 -13.47
CA ILE A 167 -20.44 -18.01 -14.86
C ILE A 167 -21.49 -19.10 -15.00
#